data_AF-A0A6C2E210-F1
#
_entry.id   AF-A0A6C2E210-F1
#
_cell.length_a   1.000
_cell.length_b   1.000
_cell.length_c   1.000
_cell.angle_alpha   90.00
_cell.angle_beta   90.00
_cell.angle_gamma   90.00
#
_symmetry.space_group_name_H-M   'P 1'
#
loop_
_entity.id
_entity.type
_entity.pdbx_description
1 polymer ?
#
loop_
_entity_poly.entity_id
_entity_poly.type
_entity_poly.pdbx_seq_one_letter_code
_entity_poly.pdbx_strand_id
1 'polypeptide(L)'
;MTSIAIPLIKKLSDEIASNRFLRALWAALRLEFGKLSWQYIPSKDRDYLIIHFGYADLALPSKIRISVTYKRRGVIESIIFDDVDNNDLPISRFENCVRIAEASNESDISIAANILIAYRFLFQNNLGSDTVRLLIRDSYRFDFFSLFKKNKRKADFFHFLNDNWSLWSDFRETDLLIRVRAFDAVDANNQFLLYAPAILDTLSAFTNLFFEIDKITNPCPPFSSTFQIANPPLEQDWIDGYPFVERKLVLNEECLRLINNIVQDNIDKDKQKILDACHHFHAARFLEEQSYIMGQSQSLSEIAMVHYISSLEVLSLVGSPNPSTCPTCNQVQFRISARVKELVERHHGLNVAKFVKDTYDDRSQYLHTGRLLSSRSYYGQTVPQLDFSTKNRNRSPMVTLPLLNLREYVSYCIRRVTCELYVHQSHLENS
;
A
#
# COMPACT_ATOMS: atom_id res chain seq x y z
N MET A 1 7.46 -43.08 -0.36
CA MET A 1 7.45 -41.70 0.15
C MET A 1 7.90 -41.70 1.59
N THR A 2 8.91 -40.89 1.91
CA THR A 2 9.51 -40.81 3.24
C THR A 2 9.44 -39.38 3.77
N SER A 3 9.39 -39.27 5.10
CA SER A 3 9.50 -38.00 5.83
C SER A 3 10.91 -37.86 6.35
N ILE A 4 11.49 -36.68 6.14
CA ILE A 4 12.87 -36.36 6.48
C ILE A 4 12.87 -35.13 7.37
N ALA A 5 13.33 -35.28 8.61
CA ALA A 5 13.51 -34.18 9.53
C ALA A 5 15.00 -33.83 9.63
N ILE A 6 15.36 -32.60 9.25
CA ILE A 6 16.74 -32.10 9.26
C ILE A 6 16.86 -31.06 10.38
N PRO A 7 17.54 -31.40 11.50
CA PRO A 7 17.78 -30.45 12.58
C PRO A 7 18.75 -29.35 12.15
N LEU A 8 18.49 -28.15 12.64
CA LEU A 8 19.42 -27.03 12.51
C LEU A 8 20.60 -27.23 13.46
N ILE A 9 21.80 -27.02 12.94
CA ILE A 9 23.04 -26.94 13.72
C ILE A 9 23.15 -25.55 14.34
N LYS A 10 22.76 -24.51 13.59
CA LYS A 10 22.76 -23.13 14.04
C LYS A 10 21.58 -22.88 14.96
N LYS A 11 21.86 -22.45 16.18
CA LYS A 11 20.83 -22.03 17.14
C LYS A 11 20.32 -20.65 16.75
N LEU A 12 19.02 -20.56 16.44
CA LEU A 12 18.34 -19.31 16.12
C LEU A 12 17.85 -18.62 17.41
N SER A 13 17.96 -17.29 17.46
CA SER A 13 17.66 -16.51 18.67
C SER A 13 16.21 -16.07 18.79
N ASP A 14 15.51 -15.87 17.67
CA ASP A 14 14.21 -15.21 17.60
C ASP A 14 13.52 -15.46 16.25
N GLU A 15 12.36 -14.81 16.06
CA GLU A 15 11.55 -14.87 14.85
C GLU A 15 12.24 -14.23 13.64
N ILE A 16 13.00 -13.15 13.83
CA ILE A 16 13.72 -12.47 12.75
C ILE A 16 14.81 -13.39 12.20
N ALA A 17 15.59 -14.02 13.07
CA ALA A 17 16.61 -15.01 12.70
C ALA A 17 16.00 -16.22 11.97
N SER A 18 14.81 -16.67 12.41
CA SER A 18 14.09 -17.78 11.77
C SER A 18 13.58 -17.43 10.39
N ASN A 19 12.96 -16.25 10.21
CA ASN A 19 12.51 -15.78 8.91
C ASN A 19 13.67 -15.54 7.95
N ARG A 20 14.80 -15.01 8.43
CA ARG A 20 16.02 -14.87 7.64
C ARG A 20 16.56 -16.23 7.18
N PHE A 21 16.58 -17.22 8.07
CA PHE A 21 16.97 -18.59 7.71
C PHE A 21 16.04 -19.19 6.65
N LEU A 22 14.72 -19.06 6.80
CA LEU A 22 13.77 -19.54 5.79
C LEU A 22 13.98 -18.88 4.43
N ARG A 23 14.20 -17.55 4.38
CA ARG A 23 14.52 -16.84 3.15
C ARG A 23 15.77 -17.42 2.46
N ALA A 24 16.82 -17.69 3.24
CA ALA A 24 18.04 -18.34 2.73
C ALA A 24 17.77 -19.77 2.23
N LEU A 25 16.94 -20.53 2.93
CA LEU A 25 16.55 -21.90 2.54
C LEU A 25 15.78 -21.91 1.23
N TRP A 26 14.83 -20.98 1.04
CA TRP A 26 14.08 -20.87 -0.20
C TRP A 26 14.98 -20.53 -1.39
N ALA A 27 15.99 -19.67 -1.20
CA ALA A 27 16.98 -19.39 -2.22
C ALA A 27 17.86 -20.63 -2.51
N ALA A 28 18.31 -21.35 -1.49
CA ALA A 28 19.10 -22.57 -1.66
C ALA A 28 18.33 -23.66 -2.42
N LEU A 29 17.05 -23.88 -2.11
CA LEU A 29 16.19 -24.82 -2.82
C LEU A 29 15.98 -24.41 -4.29
N ARG A 30 15.77 -23.11 -4.57
CA ARG A 30 15.68 -22.62 -5.95
C ARG A 30 16.96 -22.85 -6.74
N LEU A 31 18.12 -22.62 -6.11
CA LEU A 31 19.42 -22.83 -6.73
C LEU A 31 19.66 -24.33 -7.04
N GLU A 32 19.36 -25.20 -6.08
CA GLU A 32 19.60 -26.64 -6.18
C GLU A 32 18.66 -27.34 -7.18
N PHE A 33 17.38 -26.95 -7.20
CA PHE A 33 16.34 -27.64 -7.96
C PHE A 33 15.85 -26.86 -9.20
N GLY A 34 16.30 -25.63 -9.38
CA GLY A 34 15.93 -24.76 -10.51
C GLY A 34 14.50 -24.19 -10.44
N LYS A 35 13.68 -24.63 -9.48
CA LYS A 35 12.30 -24.18 -9.27
C LYS A 35 11.93 -24.23 -7.79
N LEU A 36 11.11 -23.28 -7.36
CA LEU A 36 10.35 -23.36 -6.12
C LEU A 36 9.05 -22.57 -6.29
N SER A 37 7.94 -23.27 -6.45
CA SER A 37 6.60 -22.68 -6.41
C SER A 37 5.74 -23.39 -5.38
N TRP A 38 4.74 -22.70 -4.83
CA TRP A 38 3.98 -23.19 -3.68
C TRP A 38 2.52 -23.42 -4.00
N GLN A 39 1.99 -24.53 -3.51
CA GLN A 39 0.61 -24.59 -3.04
C GLN A 39 0.63 -24.20 -1.56
N TYR A 40 0.53 -22.89 -1.29
CA TYR A 40 0.65 -22.34 0.05
C TYR A 40 -0.64 -22.55 0.85
N ILE A 41 -0.60 -23.47 1.82
CA ILE A 41 -1.73 -23.84 2.68
C ILE A 41 -1.17 -24.01 4.09
N PRO A 42 -0.86 -22.89 4.77
CA PRO A 42 -0.22 -22.96 6.07
C PRO A 42 -1.18 -23.58 7.09
N SER A 43 -0.69 -24.54 7.86
CA SER A 43 -1.43 -25.14 8.97
C SER A 43 -0.51 -25.37 10.14
N LYS A 44 -1.09 -25.38 11.35
CA LYS A 44 -0.34 -25.54 12.58
C LYS A 44 -0.84 -26.78 13.30
N ASP A 45 0.08 -27.70 13.54
CA ASP A 45 -0.14 -28.81 14.46
C ASP A 45 0.37 -28.40 15.85
N ARG A 46 -0.55 -28.29 16.81
CA ARG A 46 -0.24 -27.82 18.16
C ARG A 46 0.34 -28.93 19.03
N ASP A 47 -0.05 -30.17 18.78
CA ASP A 47 0.35 -31.31 19.61
C ASP A 47 1.82 -31.67 19.35
N TYR A 48 2.25 -31.49 18.09
CA TYR A 48 3.62 -31.77 17.66
C TYR A 48 4.49 -30.52 17.49
N LEU A 49 3.95 -29.32 17.73
CA LEU A 49 4.64 -28.03 17.53
C LEU A 49 5.23 -27.90 16.11
N ILE A 50 4.42 -28.27 15.11
CA ILE A 50 4.79 -28.22 13.69
C ILE A 50 4.01 -27.10 13.01
N ILE A 51 4.69 -26.37 12.12
CA ILE A 51 4.04 -25.47 11.17
C ILE A 51 4.29 -26.04 9.78
N HIS A 52 3.22 -26.41 9.10
CA HIS A 52 3.24 -26.80 7.70
C HIS A 52 3.09 -25.54 6.85
N PHE A 53 3.91 -25.37 5.81
CA PHE A 53 3.74 -24.28 4.85
C PHE A 53 2.83 -24.68 3.68
N GLY A 54 2.82 -25.97 3.34
CA GLY A 54 2.10 -26.53 2.20
C GLY A 54 3.01 -27.37 1.33
N TYR A 55 2.68 -27.48 0.05
CA TYR A 55 3.41 -28.31 -0.91
C TYR A 55 4.25 -27.45 -1.85
N ALA A 56 5.54 -27.76 -1.91
CA ALA A 56 6.49 -27.15 -2.80
C ALA A 56 6.64 -27.98 -4.09
N ASP A 57 6.59 -27.29 -5.21
CA ASP A 57 7.00 -27.79 -6.51
C ASP A 57 8.45 -27.39 -6.77
N LEU A 58 9.33 -28.38 -6.66
CA LEU A 58 10.77 -28.27 -6.89
C LEU A 58 11.18 -28.82 -8.26
N ALA A 59 10.24 -28.88 -9.23
CA ALA A 59 10.45 -29.56 -10.52
C ALA A 59 10.81 -31.05 -10.37
N LEU A 60 10.31 -31.69 -9.31
CA LEU A 60 10.44 -33.11 -9.03
C LEU A 60 9.17 -33.87 -9.44
N PRO A 61 9.23 -35.21 -9.61
CA PRO A 61 8.05 -36.01 -9.94
C PRO A 61 6.91 -35.87 -8.92
N SER A 62 7.24 -35.79 -7.63
CA SER A 62 6.30 -35.52 -6.55
C SER A 62 6.42 -34.08 -6.04
N LYS A 63 5.30 -33.55 -5.51
CA LYS A 63 5.32 -32.31 -4.73
C LYS A 63 5.73 -32.63 -3.31
N ILE A 64 6.61 -31.81 -2.73
CA ILE A 64 7.21 -32.06 -1.43
C ILE A 64 6.49 -31.20 -0.40
N ARG A 65 5.94 -31.79 0.66
CA ARG A 65 5.39 -31.00 1.76
C ARG A 65 6.54 -30.48 2.61
N ILE A 66 6.57 -29.18 2.87
CA ILE A 66 7.63 -28.56 3.68
C ILE A 66 7.03 -28.01 4.97
N SER A 67 7.66 -28.33 6.09
CA SER A 67 7.23 -27.93 7.43
C SER A 67 8.43 -27.54 8.31
N VAL A 68 8.17 -26.87 9.42
CA VAL A 68 9.15 -26.61 10.47
C VAL A 68 8.68 -27.14 11.81
N THR A 69 9.61 -27.61 12.65
CA THR A 69 9.37 -27.76 14.08
C THR A 69 9.88 -26.55 14.83
N TYR A 70 9.31 -26.28 16.00
CA TYR A 70 9.79 -25.22 16.89
C TYR A 70 9.68 -25.62 18.36
N LYS A 71 10.68 -25.27 19.16
CA LYS A 71 10.65 -25.43 20.64
C LYS A 71 10.00 -24.26 21.34
N ARG A 72 10.23 -23.06 20.81
CA ARG A 72 9.69 -21.80 21.28
C ARG A 72 8.98 -21.13 20.12
N ARG A 73 7.86 -20.45 20.38
CA ARG A 73 7.14 -19.70 19.36
C ARG A 73 8.10 -18.81 18.56
N GLY A 74 8.06 -18.94 17.24
CA GLY A 74 8.88 -18.16 16.32
C GLY A 74 10.33 -18.63 16.16
N VAL A 75 10.76 -19.71 16.84
CA VAL A 75 12.17 -20.18 16.76
C VAL A 75 12.23 -21.60 16.21
N ILE A 76 12.67 -21.70 14.96
CA ILE A 76 12.76 -22.97 14.23
C ILE A 76 13.85 -23.85 14.83
N GLU A 77 13.55 -25.14 14.96
CA GLU A 77 14.52 -26.16 15.39
C GLU A 77 14.91 -27.11 14.26
N SER A 78 13.96 -27.51 13.41
CA SER A 78 14.23 -28.39 12.28
C SER A 78 13.32 -28.09 11.10
N ILE A 79 13.78 -28.46 9.90
CA ILE A 79 12.96 -28.49 8.68
C ILE A 79 12.51 -29.93 8.43
N ILE A 80 11.26 -30.10 8.06
CA ILE A 80 10.69 -31.39 7.65
C ILE A 80 10.35 -31.33 6.18
N PHE A 81 10.82 -32.31 5.41
CA PHE A 81 10.43 -32.57 4.04
C PHE A 81 9.68 -33.90 4.00
N ASP A 82 8.38 -33.87 3.69
CA ASP A 82 7.59 -35.09 3.50
C ASP A 82 7.39 -35.39 2.01
N ASP A 83 6.93 -36.61 1.73
CA ASP A 83 6.62 -37.10 0.38
C ASP A 83 7.85 -37.19 -0.54
N VAL A 84 9.03 -37.38 0.05
CA VAL A 84 10.29 -37.57 -0.66
C VAL A 84 10.41 -39.02 -1.16
N ASP A 85 10.65 -39.18 -2.46
CA ASP A 85 10.94 -40.48 -3.05
C ASP A 85 12.45 -40.75 -3.02
N ASN A 86 12.87 -41.75 -2.23
CA ASN A 86 14.27 -42.10 -2.04
C ASN A 86 14.91 -42.76 -3.27
N ASN A 87 14.12 -43.24 -4.23
CA ASN A 87 14.65 -43.87 -5.43
C ASN A 87 15.11 -42.83 -6.46
N ASP A 88 14.51 -41.63 -6.45
CA ASP A 88 14.76 -40.58 -7.45
C ASP A 88 15.56 -39.39 -6.89
N LEU A 89 15.62 -39.20 -5.57
CA LEU A 89 16.27 -38.04 -4.96
C LEU A 89 17.16 -38.38 -3.76
N PRO A 90 18.47 -38.04 -3.78
CA PRO A 90 19.31 -38.16 -2.60
C PRO A 90 18.86 -37.18 -1.51
N ILE A 91 18.53 -37.71 -0.33
CA ILE A 91 18.23 -36.96 0.91
C ILE A 91 19.28 -35.88 1.19
N SER A 92 20.54 -36.19 0.88
CA SER A 92 21.70 -35.30 1.05
C SER A 92 21.57 -33.96 0.33
N ARG A 93 20.77 -33.85 -0.74
CA ARG A 93 20.53 -32.57 -1.44
C ARG A 93 19.72 -31.60 -0.58
N PHE A 94 18.69 -32.08 0.11
CA PHE A 94 17.90 -31.26 1.04
C PHE A 94 18.73 -30.86 2.26
N GLU A 95 19.51 -31.79 2.81
CA GLU A 95 20.45 -31.50 3.89
C GLU A 95 21.44 -30.42 3.48
N ASN A 96 22.03 -30.53 2.29
CA ASN A 96 22.95 -29.53 1.75
C ASN A 96 22.28 -28.15 1.64
N CYS A 97 21.03 -28.06 1.16
CA CYS A 97 20.29 -26.80 1.11
C CYS A 97 20.10 -26.16 2.50
N VAL A 98 19.77 -26.98 3.51
CA VAL A 98 19.67 -26.51 4.90
C VAL A 98 21.02 -25.98 5.39
N ARG A 99 22.13 -26.71 5.14
CA ARG A 99 23.47 -26.28 5.56
C ARG A 99 23.92 -25.01 4.87
N ILE A 100 23.67 -24.87 3.56
CA ILE A 100 23.92 -23.65 2.81
C ILE A 100 23.15 -22.49 3.46
N ALA A 101 21.85 -22.67 3.72
CA ALA A 101 21.02 -21.63 4.32
C ALA A 101 21.51 -21.18 5.71
N GLU A 102 22.03 -22.09 6.54
CA GLU A 102 22.60 -21.75 7.86
C GLU A 102 23.86 -20.88 7.76
N ALA A 103 24.65 -21.08 6.70
CA ALA A 103 25.91 -20.37 6.44
C ALA A 103 25.73 -19.09 5.59
N SER A 104 24.60 -18.93 4.92
CA SER A 104 24.37 -17.83 3.97
C SER A 104 24.25 -16.46 4.63
N ASN A 105 24.75 -15.46 3.90
CA ASN A 105 24.59 -14.04 4.18
C ASN A 105 23.82 -13.33 3.07
N GLU A 106 23.04 -12.32 3.45
CA GLU A 106 22.35 -11.45 2.50
C GLU A 106 23.36 -10.57 1.78
N SER A 107 23.05 -10.26 0.53
CA SER A 107 23.76 -9.25 -0.27
C SER A 107 22.86 -8.03 -0.46
N ASP A 108 23.47 -6.85 -0.61
CA ASP A 108 22.74 -5.65 -0.99
C ASP A 108 22.39 -5.73 -2.49
N ILE A 109 21.11 -5.65 -2.82
CA ILE A 109 20.56 -5.70 -4.18
C ILE A 109 19.67 -4.48 -4.40
N SER A 110 19.88 -3.77 -5.50
CA SER A 110 19.01 -2.67 -5.92
C SER A 110 17.90 -3.17 -6.83
N ILE A 111 16.65 -2.86 -6.47
CA ILE A 111 15.45 -3.24 -7.23
C ILE A 111 14.78 -1.96 -7.72
N ALA A 112 14.55 -1.89 -9.03
CA ALA A 112 13.83 -0.79 -9.66
C ALA A 112 12.41 -1.25 -10.00
N ALA A 113 11.43 -0.36 -9.88
CA ALA A 113 10.11 -0.58 -10.41
C ALA A 113 9.58 0.66 -11.09
N ASN A 114 9.06 0.47 -12.30
CA ASN A 114 8.36 1.53 -13.01
C ASN A 114 7.02 1.81 -12.29
N ILE A 115 6.78 3.07 -11.96
CA ILE A 115 5.54 3.54 -11.34
C ILE A 115 4.72 4.35 -12.33
N LEU A 116 3.42 4.11 -12.33
CA LEU A 116 2.48 4.71 -13.26
C LEU A 116 1.30 5.38 -12.55
N ILE A 117 0.71 6.34 -13.25
CA ILE A 117 -0.55 7.01 -12.90
C ILE A 117 -1.60 6.80 -13.99
N ALA A 118 -2.88 6.94 -13.65
CA ALA A 118 -3.98 6.77 -14.60
C ALA A 118 -4.04 7.90 -15.67
N TYR A 119 -4.41 7.56 -16.91
CA TYR A 119 -4.41 8.49 -18.07
C TYR A 119 -5.28 9.75 -17.95
N ARG A 120 -6.31 9.76 -17.09
CA ARG A 120 -7.26 10.88 -17.03
C ARG A 120 -6.71 12.13 -16.32
N PHE A 121 -5.47 12.08 -15.85
CA PHE A 121 -4.73 13.30 -15.47
C PHE A 121 -4.35 14.09 -16.72
N LEU A 122 -5.31 14.86 -17.21
CA LEU A 122 -5.03 16.02 -18.04
C LEU A 122 -4.43 17.08 -17.11
N PHE A 123 -3.10 17.19 -17.10
CA PHE A 123 -2.45 18.43 -16.69
C PHE A 123 -3.17 19.55 -17.46
N GLN A 124 -3.81 20.48 -16.77
CA GLN A 124 -4.83 21.39 -17.32
C GLN A 124 -4.37 22.31 -18.47
N ASN A 125 -3.18 22.14 -19.03
CA ASN A 125 -2.53 23.19 -19.81
C ASN A 125 -2.00 22.78 -21.19
N ASN A 126 -2.49 21.75 -21.92
CA ASN A 126 -2.03 21.56 -23.32
C ASN A 126 -2.82 20.63 -24.27
N LEU A 127 -4.15 20.54 -24.20
CA LEU A 127 -4.91 19.98 -25.33
C LEU A 127 -5.96 20.98 -25.80
N GLY A 128 -5.80 21.43 -27.05
CA GLY A 128 -6.82 22.19 -27.76
C GLY A 128 -8.16 21.44 -27.72
N SER A 129 -9.25 22.20 -27.83
CA SER A 129 -10.64 21.75 -27.69
C SER A 129 -11.02 20.50 -28.50
N ASP A 130 -10.24 20.16 -29.52
CA ASP A 130 -10.52 19.04 -30.42
C ASP A 130 -10.09 17.68 -29.87
N THR A 131 -9.09 17.60 -28.99
CA THR A 131 -8.66 16.32 -28.41
C THR A 131 -9.59 15.83 -27.31
N VAL A 132 -10.22 16.76 -26.57
CA VAL A 132 -11.27 16.43 -25.58
C VAL A 132 -12.51 15.85 -26.25
N ARG A 133 -12.84 16.28 -27.49
CA ARG A 133 -13.97 15.76 -28.27
C ARG A 133 -13.73 14.35 -28.84
N LEU A 134 -12.49 14.00 -29.20
CA LEU A 134 -12.14 12.65 -29.66
C LEU A 134 -12.20 11.61 -28.52
N LEU A 135 -11.78 11.98 -27.31
CA LEU A 135 -11.74 11.09 -26.14
C LEU A 135 -13.14 10.65 -25.64
N ILE A 136 -14.19 11.45 -25.89
CA ILE A 136 -15.58 11.10 -25.53
C ILE A 136 -16.21 10.15 -26.56
N ARG A 137 -15.68 10.10 -27.79
CA ARG A 137 -16.28 9.32 -28.89
C ARG A 137 -15.79 7.86 -28.93
N ASP A 138 -14.54 7.61 -28.52
CA ASP A 138 -13.93 6.29 -28.58
C ASP A 138 -14.18 5.40 -27.35
N SER A 139 -14.68 5.97 -26.25
CA SER A 139 -15.03 5.25 -25.01
C SER A 139 -16.26 4.35 -25.12
N TYR A 140 -17.01 4.40 -26.24
CA TYR A 140 -18.24 3.63 -26.43
C TYR A 140 -18.06 2.33 -27.24
N ARG A 141 -16.84 1.96 -27.68
CA ARG A 141 -16.67 0.89 -28.69
C ARG A 141 -15.55 -0.14 -28.50
N PHE A 142 -14.88 -0.25 -27.35
CA PHE A 142 -13.74 -1.16 -27.23
C PHE A 142 -13.71 -2.03 -25.96
N ASP A 143 -13.05 -3.17 -26.11
CA ASP A 143 -12.78 -4.19 -25.08
C ASP A 143 -12.14 -3.58 -23.83
N PHE A 144 -12.88 -3.65 -22.72
CA PHE A 144 -12.72 -2.84 -21.51
C PHE A 144 -11.41 -3.10 -20.75
N PHE A 145 -10.91 -4.35 -20.74
CA PHE A 145 -9.62 -4.69 -20.13
C PHE A 145 -8.40 -4.18 -20.94
N SER A 146 -8.57 -3.98 -22.25
CA SER A 146 -7.48 -3.49 -23.11
C SER A 146 -7.24 -1.98 -22.98
N LEU A 147 -8.26 -1.23 -22.57
CA LEU A 147 -8.19 0.22 -22.33
C LEU A 147 -7.38 0.55 -21.08
N PHE A 148 -7.50 -0.22 -19.98
CA PHE A 148 -6.70 -0.01 -18.77
C PHE A 148 -5.20 -0.23 -18.99
N LYS A 149 -4.81 -1.27 -19.74
CA LYS A 149 -3.41 -1.49 -20.11
C LYS A 149 -2.84 -0.42 -21.06
N LYS A 150 -3.69 0.21 -21.89
CA LYS A 150 -3.27 1.23 -22.86
C LYS A 150 -3.21 2.65 -22.30
N ASN A 151 -3.72 2.88 -21.09
CA ASN A 151 -3.98 4.22 -20.54
C ASN A 151 -3.30 4.44 -19.17
N LYS A 152 -2.02 4.12 -19.09
CA LYS A 152 -1.17 4.48 -17.96
C LYS A 152 -0.11 5.48 -18.45
N ARG A 153 0.29 6.44 -17.60
CA ARG A 153 1.33 7.43 -17.92
C ARG A 153 2.35 7.48 -16.80
N LYS A 154 3.57 7.92 -17.12
CA LYS A 154 4.55 8.28 -16.09
C LYS A 154 4.07 9.49 -15.28
N ALA A 155 4.49 9.54 -14.02
CA ALA A 155 4.40 10.74 -13.19
C ALA A 155 5.77 11.40 -13.14
N ASP A 156 5.90 12.61 -13.68
CA ASP A 156 7.20 13.31 -13.68
C ASP A 156 7.47 13.94 -12.31
N PHE A 157 8.47 13.44 -11.60
CA PHE A 157 8.94 14.00 -10.33
C PHE A 157 10.24 14.80 -10.51
N PHE A 158 10.52 15.66 -9.53
CA PHE A 158 11.90 16.02 -9.27
C PHE A 158 12.67 14.79 -8.77
N HIS A 159 13.92 14.66 -9.22
CA HIS A 159 14.75 13.53 -8.84
C HIS A 159 15.04 13.58 -7.34
N PHE A 160 14.81 12.46 -6.67
CA PHE A 160 15.21 12.26 -5.29
C PHE A 160 16.12 11.04 -5.20
N LEU A 161 17.22 11.15 -4.46
CA LEU A 161 18.20 10.09 -4.30
C LEU A 161 18.82 10.16 -2.90
N ASN A 162 18.92 9.02 -2.24
CA ASN A 162 19.82 8.80 -1.12
C ASN A 162 20.41 7.38 -1.18
N ASP A 163 21.10 6.97 -0.11
CA ASP A 163 21.78 5.67 -0.07
C ASP A 163 20.83 4.46 -0.11
N ASN A 164 19.57 4.62 0.31
CA ASN A 164 18.64 3.51 0.49
C ASN A 164 17.56 3.45 -0.59
N TRP A 165 17.15 4.58 -1.16
CA TRP A 165 16.16 4.62 -2.23
C TRP A 165 16.29 5.86 -3.12
N SER A 166 15.67 5.80 -4.29
CA SER A 166 15.55 6.95 -5.19
C SER A 166 14.22 6.93 -5.93
N LEU A 167 13.78 8.12 -6.31
CA LEU A 167 12.70 8.34 -7.26
C LEU A 167 13.26 9.14 -8.43
N TRP A 168 13.23 8.54 -9.61
CA TRP A 168 13.86 9.12 -10.80
C TRP A 168 12.90 9.10 -11.98
N SER A 169 12.81 10.21 -12.71
CA SER A 169 11.96 10.34 -13.90
C SER A 169 12.77 10.78 -15.12
N ASP A 170 12.81 10.00 -16.20
CA ASP A 170 13.32 10.46 -17.49
C ASP A 170 12.19 10.77 -18.47
N PHE A 171 12.52 10.92 -19.76
CA PHE A 171 11.53 11.19 -20.80
C PHE A 171 10.56 10.04 -21.06
N ARG A 172 10.86 8.80 -20.62
CA ARG A 172 10.06 7.60 -20.85
C ARG A 172 9.32 7.14 -19.61
N GLU A 173 10.01 7.10 -18.47
CA GLU A 173 9.60 6.31 -17.31
C GLU A 173 9.88 7.05 -16.00
N THR A 174 9.18 6.61 -14.95
CA THR A 174 9.45 7.00 -13.57
C THR A 174 9.71 5.76 -12.76
N ASP A 175 10.88 5.67 -12.16
CA ASP A 175 11.34 4.50 -11.43
C ASP A 175 11.48 4.80 -9.94
N LEU A 176 10.90 3.91 -9.13
CA LEU A 176 11.18 3.76 -7.72
C LEU A 176 12.29 2.70 -7.56
N LEU A 177 13.44 3.12 -7.06
CA LEU A 177 14.58 2.24 -6.77
C LEU A 177 14.71 2.08 -5.25
N ILE A 178 14.84 0.86 -4.76
CA ILE A 178 15.07 0.57 -3.33
C ILE A 178 16.23 -0.41 -3.19
N ARG A 179 17.13 -0.14 -2.24
CA ARG A 179 18.17 -1.07 -1.81
C ARG A 179 17.58 -2.05 -0.80
N VAL A 180 17.70 -3.34 -1.07
CA VAL A 180 17.23 -4.40 -0.17
C VAL A 180 18.32 -5.42 0.09
N ARG A 181 18.26 -6.06 1.25
CA ARG A 181 19.13 -7.20 1.59
C ARG A 181 18.44 -8.50 1.24
N ALA A 182 19.05 -9.30 0.38
CA ALA A 182 18.42 -10.53 -0.11
C ALA A 182 19.43 -11.64 -0.44
N PHE A 183 18.92 -12.87 -0.53
CA PHE A 183 19.71 -14.06 -0.88
C PHE A 183 19.71 -14.39 -2.38
N ASP A 184 18.65 -14.02 -3.09
CA ASP A 184 18.53 -14.17 -4.54
C ASP A 184 17.53 -13.15 -5.13
N ALA A 185 17.33 -13.17 -6.45
CA ALA A 185 16.44 -12.22 -7.12
C ALA A 185 14.97 -12.32 -6.68
N VAL A 186 14.48 -13.53 -6.36
CA VAL A 186 13.10 -13.75 -5.92
C VAL A 186 12.89 -13.18 -4.52
N ASP A 187 13.82 -13.42 -3.60
CA ASP A 187 13.82 -12.83 -2.27
C ASP A 187 13.96 -11.31 -2.35
N ALA A 188 14.81 -10.78 -3.23
CA ALA A 188 14.95 -9.33 -3.41
C ALA A 188 13.66 -8.67 -3.89
N ASN A 189 12.94 -9.28 -4.84
CA ASN A 189 11.63 -8.81 -5.26
C ASN A 189 10.61 -8.84 -4.11
N ASN A 190 10.63 -9.89 -3.28
CA ASN A 190 9.77 -9.98 -2.11
C ASN A 190 10.08 -8.88 -1.09
N GLN A 191 11.37 -8.64 -0.78
CA GLN A 191 11.79 -7.57 0.12
C GLN A 191 11.40 -6.19 -0.42
N PHE A 192 11.55 -5.94 -1.73
CA PHE A 192 11.10 -4.71 -2.37
C PHE A 192 9.59 -4.49 -2.16
N LEU A 193 8.79 -5.54 -2.33
CA LEU A 193 7.34 -5.49 -2.17
C LEU A 193 6.87 -5.33 -0.71
N LEU A 194 7.74 -5.50 0.29
CA LEU A 194 7.42 -5.15 1.68
C LEU A 194 7.35 -3.62 1.88
N TYR A 195 8.15 -2.87 1.13
CA TYR A 195 8.24 -1.41 1.27
C TYR A 195 7.40 -0.67 0.23
N ALA A 196 7.43 -1.12 -1.03
CA ALA A 196 6.89 -0.38 -2.15
C ALA A 196 5.40 0.02 -2.00
N PRO A 197 4.48 -0.84 -1.51
CA PRO A 197 3.08 -0.45 -1.32
C PRO A 197 2.91 0.75 -0.37
N ALA A 198 3.58 0.75 0.79
CA ALA A 198 3.51 1.84 1.75
C ALA A 198 4.10 3.15 1.19
N ILE A 199 5.12 3.05 0.32
CA ILE A 199 5.69 4.19 -0.39
C ILE A 199 4.68 4.74 -1.39
N LEU A 200 4.03 3.89 -2.19
CA LEU A 200 3.00 4.33 -3.14
C LEU A 200 1.79 4.95 -2.43
N ASP A 201 1.36 4.36 -1.31
CA ASP A 201 0.29 4.89 -0.46
C ASP A 201 0.67 6.30 0.04
N THR A 202 1.92 6.47 0.48
CA THR A 202 2.45 7.77 0.92
C THR A 202 2.50 8.78 -0.22
N LEU A 203 3.06 8.41 -1.38
CA LEU A 203 3.06 9.28 -2.56
C LEU A 203 1.64 9.69 -2.94
N SER A 204 0.69 8.75 -2.90
CA SER A 204 -0.72 9.01 -3.21
C SER A 204 -1.32 10.09 -2.33
N ALA A 205 -1.17 9.97 -1.00
CA ALA A 205 -1.71 10.95 -0.05
C ALA A 205 -1.02 12.32 -0.15
N PHE A 206 0.26 12.35 -0.51
CA PHE A 206 1.02 13.59 -0.61
C PHE A 206 0.93 14.28 -1.97
N THR A 207 0.39 13.61 -2.99
CA THR A 207 0.20 14.20 -4.33
C THR A 207 -1.22 14.12 -4.85
N ASN A 208 -2.19 13.53 -4.13
CA ASN A 208 -3.55 13.22 -4.59
C ASN A 208 -3.65 12.27 -5.80
N LEU A 209 -2.56 11.60 -6.20
CA LEU A 209 -2.54 10.72 -7.37
C LEU A 209 -2.72 9.26 -6.95
N PHE A 210 -3.28 8.42 -7.83
CA PHE A 210 -3.18 6.97 -7.67
C PHE A 210 -1.88 6.49 -8.32
N PHE A 211 -1.13 5.62 -7.63
CA PHE A 211 0.10 5.04 -8.15
C PHE A 211 0.04 3.52 -8.18
N GLU A 212 0.60 2.92 -9.21
CA GLU A 212 0.75 1.47 -9.30
C GLU A 212 2.11 1.08 -9.87
N ILE A 213 2.56 -0.12 -9.52
CA ILE A 213 3.76 -0.72 -10.09
C ILE A 213 3.37 -1.39 -11.40
N ASP A 214 4.07 -1.07 -12.48
CA ASP A 214 3.88 -1.75 -13.77
C ASP A 214 4.80 -2.95 -13.91
N LYS A 215 6.10 -2.69 -13.81
CA LYS A 215 7.15 -3.69 -14.01
C LYS A 215 8.26 -3.50 -13.00
N ILE A 216 8.63 -4.60 -12.35
CA ILE A 216 9.82 -4.69 -11.50
C ILE A 216 10.99 -5.17 -12.36
N THR A 217 12.12 -4.46 -12.26
CA THR A 217 13.36 -4.75 -12.98
C THR A 217 14.47 -5.04 -11.95
N ASN A 218 15.10 -6.20 -12.09
CA ASN A 218 16.15 -6.70 -11.19
C ASN A 218 17.16 -7.56 -11.98
N PRO A 219 18.49 -7.46 -11.71
CA PRO A 219 19.17 -6.44 -10.91
C PRO A 219 19.39 -5.16 -11.70
N CYS A 220 19.28 -4.00 -11.04
CA CYS A 220 19.63 -2.70 -11.61
C CYS A 220 21.04 -2.29 -11.13
N PRO A 221 21.84 -1.54 -11.91
CA PRO A 221 23.14 -1.04 -11.47
C PRO A 221 23.05 -0.31 -10.12
N PRO A 222 24.12 -0.31 -9.31
CA PRO A 222 24.16 0.40 -8.04
C PRO A 222 23.91 1.90 -8.23
N PHE A 223 23.36 2.53 -7.18
CA PHE A 223 23.09 3.97 -7.12
C PHE A 223 24.31 4.77 -7.62
N SER A 224 24.14 5.54 -8.69
CA SER A 224 25.16 6.50 -9.11
C SER A 224 25.07 7.70 -8.19
N SER A 225 26.07 7.88 -7.33
CA SER A 225 26.11 8.77 -6.17
C SER A 225 26.24 10.28 -6.50
N THR A 226 25.66 10.75 -7.60
CA THR A 226 25.79 12.16 -8.00
C THR A 226 24.50 12.71 -8.58
N PHE A 227 23.46 12.85 -7.77
CA PHE A 227 22.37 13.79 -8.07
C PHE A 227 21.87 14.47 -6.79
N GLN A 228 21.92 15.80 -6.78
CA GLN A 228 21.41 16.64 -5.71
C GLN A 228 19.88 16.66 -5.71
N ILE A 229 19.32 16.74 -4.51
CA ILE A 229 17.93 17.07 -4.23
C ILE A 229 17.63 18.44 -4.86
N ALA A 230 16.90 18.46 -5.97
CA ALA A 230 16.30 19.68 -6.48
C ALA A 230 14.84 19.65 -6.07
N ASN A 231 14.56 19.88 -4.78
CA ASN A 231 13.19 19.97 -4.31
C ASN A 231 12.86 21.46 -4.17
N PRO A 232 12.15 22.05 -5.15
CA PRO A 232 11.76 23.44 -5.04
C PRO A 232 10.81 23.63 -3.84
N PRO A 233 10.78 24.81 -3.23
CA PRO A 233 9.84 25.08 -2.15
C PRO A 233 8.41 24.88 -2.64
N LEU A 234 7.64 24.09 -1.91
CA LEU A 234 6.21 23.90 -2.12
C LEU A 234 5.48 24.66 -1.01
N GLU A 235 4.41 25.38 -1.37
CA GLU A 235 3.53 25.99 -0.39
C GLU A 235 2.88 24.89 0.47
N GLN A 236 3.17 24.87 1.77
CA GLN A 236 2.76 23.77 2.66
C GLN A 236 1.23 23.64 2.80
N ASP A 237 0.50 24.72 2.51
CA ASP A 237 -0.94 24.82 2.75
C ASP A 237 -1.81 24.61 1.50
N TRP A 238 -1.25 24.03 0.44
CA TRP A 238 -2.01 23.72 -0.76
C TRP A 238 -3.13 22.71 -0.45
N ILE A 239 -4.36 23.04 -0.86
CA ILE A 239 -5.57 22.25 -0.62
C ILE A 239 -6.22 21.74 -1.90
N ASP A 240 -5.83 22.24 -3.09
CA ASP A 240 -6.47 21.87 -4.35
C ASP A 240 -5.45 21.37 -5.38
N GLY A 241 -5.79 20.26 -6.02
CA GLY A 241 -5.08 19.77 -7.20
C GLY A 241 -3.86 18.92 -6.84
N TYR A 242 -2.68 19.34 -7.30
CA TYR A 242 -1.46 18.54 -7.22
C TYR A 242 -0.25 19.44 -6.95
N PRO A 243 0.76 18.96 -6.22
CA PRO A 243 1.92 19.75 -5.87
C PRO A 243 2.90 19.85 -7.05
N PHE A 244 2.72 20.85 -7.92
CA PHE A 244 3.56 21.07 -9.10
C PHE A 244 4.46 22.30 -8.97
N VAL A 245 5.71 22.13 -9.38
CA VAL A 245 6.61 23.23 -9.74
C VAL A 245 7.24 22.88 -11.08
N GLU A 246 7.25 23.82 -12.03
CA GLU A 246 7.82 23.62 -13.38
C GLU A 246 7.30 22.34 -14.10
N ARG A 247 6.01 22.03 -13.91
CA ARG A 247 5.32 20.83 -14.47
C ARG A 247 5.81 19.48 -13.92
N LYS A 248 6.61 19.47 -12.85
CA LYS A 248 7.03 18.27 -12.13
C LYS A 248 6.41 18.20 -10.75
N LEU A 249 6.05 17.00 -10.31
CA LEU A 249 5.57 16.74 -8.96
C LEU A 249 6.69 17.00 -7.96
N VAL A 250 6.32 17.72 -6.91
CA VAL A 250 7.18 18.05 -5.79
C VAL A 250 6.69 17.29 -4.57
N LEU A 251 7.63 16.69 -3.84
CA LEU A 251 7.35 16.05 -2.56
C LEU A 251 7.82 16.99 -1.46
N ASN A 252 7.05 17.22 -0.41
CA ASN A 252 7.57 17.98 0.73
C ASN A 252 8.56 17.12 1.56
N GLU A 253 9.30 17.77 2.46
CA GLU A 253 10.31 17.11 3.30
C GLU A 253 9.68 16.01 4.18
N GLU A 254 8.47 16.24 4.69
CA GLU A 254 7.74 15.27 5.52
C GLU A 254 7.43 13.98 4.78
N CYS A 255 7.05 14.07 3.49
CA CYS A 255 6.86 12.89 2.63
C CYS A 255 8.16 12.10 2.50
N LEU A 256 9.26 12.80 2.19
CA LEU A 256 10.58 12.17 2.03
C LEU A 256 11.07 11.53 3.34
N ARG A 257 10.86 12.18 4.48
CA ARG A 257 11.17 11.63 5.82
C ARG A 257 10.33 10.39 6.13
N LEU A 258 9.04 10.38 5.79
CA LEU A 258 8.19 9.20 5.99
C LEU A 258 8.62 8.03 5.10
N ILE A 259 8.94 8.28 3.83
CA ILE A 259 9.47 7.23 2.94
C ILE A 259 10.83 6.70 3.44
N ASN A 260 11.71 7.57 3.94
CA ASN A 260 12.94 7.13 4.59
C ASN A 260 12.68 6.20 5.78
N ASN A 261 11.73 6.55 6.64
CA ASN A 261 11.35 5.73 7.78
C ASN A 261 10.78 4.36 7.34
N ILE A 262 10.02 4.30 6.24
CA ILE A 262 9.53 3.03 5.67
C ILE A 262 10.72 2.13 5.26
N VAL A 263 11.66 2.65 4.47
CA VAL A 263 12.79 1.86 3.94
C VAL A 263 13.76 1.45 5.05
N GLN A 264 13.84 2.23 6.14
CA GLN A 264 14.69 1.93 7.31
C GLN A 264 13.99 1.08 8.38
N ASP A 265 12.73 0.67 8.17
CA ASP A 265 11.90 -0.01 9.16
C ASP A 265 11.80 0.75 10.50
N ASN A 266 11.84 2.08 10.43
CA ASN A 266 11.74 2.99 11.58
C ASN A 266 10.31 3.51 11.77
N ILE A 267 9.37 2.59 11.95
CA ILE A 267 7.94 2.87 12.04
C ILE A 267 7.45 2.64 13.48
N ASP A 268 7.21 3.74 14.19
CA ASP A 268 6.51 3.70 15.48
C ASP A 268 4.98 3.60 15.28
N LYS A 269 4.24 3.50 16.38
CA LYS A 269 2.77 3.33 16.36
C LYS A 269 2.03 4.49 15.69
N ASP A 270 2.54 5.71 15.78
CA ASP A 270 1.88 6.88 15.19
C ASP A 270 2.23 7.02 13.72
N LYS A 271 3.48 6.73 13.33
CA LYS A 271 3.86 6.56 11.93
C LYS A 271 3.04 5.46 11.26
N GLN A 272 2.81 4.32 11.92
CA GLN A 272 1.97 3.24 11.39
C GLN A 272 0.54 3.71 11.11
N LYS A 273 -0.07 4.46 12.03
CA LYS A 273 -1.42 5.03 11.80
C LYS A 273 -1.45 5.98 10.61
N ILE A 274 -0.40 6.78 10.40
CA ILE A 274 -0.28 7.63 9.21
C ILE A 274 -0.22 6.77 7.95
N LEU A 275 0.59 5.70 7.94
CA LEU A 275 0.67 4.77 6.81
C LEU A 275 -0.67 4.07 6.53
N ASP A 276 -1.38 3.63 7.58
CA ASP A 276 -2.71 3.04 7.46
C ASP A 276 -3.73 4.07 6.89
N ALA A 277 -3.63 5.34 7.28
CA ALA A 277 -4.44 6.41 6.72
C ALA A 277 -4.11 6.68 5.25
N CYS A 278 -2.83 6.68 4.86
CA CYS A 278 -2.37 6.76 3.47
C CYS A 278 -2.89 5.57 2.65
N HIS A 279 -2.89 4.36 3.21
CA HIS A 279 -3.42 3.16 2.56
C HIS A 279 -4.91 3.31 2.22
N HIS A 280 -5.72 3.74 3.20
CA HIS A 280 -7.13 4.03 2.96
C HIS A 280 -7.30 5.12 1.89
N PHE A 281 -6.50 6.18 1.93
CA PHE A 281 -6.54 7.24 0.92
C PHE A 281 -6.24 6.70 -0.48
N HIS A 282 -5.20 5.90 -0.63
CA HIS A 282 -4.79 5.35 -1.91
C HIS A 282 -5.83 4.38 -2.50
N ALA A 283 -6.44 3.54 -1.65
CA ALA A 283 -7.57 2.71 -2.04
C ALA A 283 -8.79 3.54 -2.48
N ALA A 284 -9.08 4.65 -1.79
CA ALA A 284 -10.14 5.58 -2.19
C ALA A 284 -9.85 6.21 -3.56
N ARG A 285 -8.60 6.60 -3.83
CA ARG A 285 -8.17 7.14 -5.13
C ARG A 285 -8.38 6.14 -6.26
N PHE A 286 -8.00 4.88 -6.06
CA PHE A 286 -8.27 3.81 -7.03
C PHE A 286 -9.77 3.72 -7.34
N LEU A 287 -10.62 3.60 -6.32
CA LEU A 287 -12.07 3.44 -6.48
C LEU A 287 -12.74 4.66 -7.12
N GLU A 288 -12.31 5.86 -6.75
CA GLU A 288 -12.78 7.11 -7.36
C GLU A 288 -12.44 7.15 -8.85
N GLU A 289 -11.21 6.78 -9.24
CA GLU A 289 -10.81 6.69 -10.65
C GLU A 289 -11.64 5.66 -11.42
N GLN A 290 -11.86 4.48 -10.83
CA GLN A 290 -12.71 3.46 -11.43
C GLN A 290 -14.16 3.93 -11.60
N SER A 291 -14.70 4.63 -10.60
CA SER A 291 -16.04 5.23 -10.65
C SER A 291 -16.17 6.18 -11.84
N TYR A 292 -15.18 7.06 -12.06
CA TYR A 292 -15.19 7.98 -13.20
C TYR A 292 -15.14 7.29 -14.56
N ILE A 293 -14.47 6.14 -14.67
CA ILE A 293 -14.37 5.35 -15.92
C ILE A 293 -15.67 4.60 -16.18
N MET A 294 -16.28 4.03 -15.13
CA MET A 294 -17.52 3.24 -15.22
C MET A 294 -18.80 4.09 -15.26
N GLY A 295 -18.69 5.41 -15.45
CA GLY A 295 -19.85 6.30 -15.56
C GLY A 295 -20.54 6.59 -14.21
N GLN A 296 -19.77 6.65 -13.12
CA GLN A 296 -20.23 6.79 -11.73
C GLN A 296 -21.16 5.64 -11.32
N SER A 297 -20.64 4.41 -11.35
CA SER A 297 -21.35 3.28 -10.74
C SER A 297 -21.54 3.56 -9.24
N GLN A 298 -22.77 3.43 -8.76
CA GLN A 298 -23.19 3.86 -7.42
C GLN A 298 -22.29 3.29 -6.31
N SER A 299 -21.88 2.03 -6.42
CA SER A 299 -21.09 1.36 -5.40
C SER A 299 -19.66 1.90 -5.29
N LEU A 300 -18.98 2.24 -6.39
CA LEU A 300 -17.57 2.61 -6.34
C LEU A 300 -17.35 3.97 -5.67
N SER A 301 -18.21 4.96 -5.96
CA SER A 301 -18.13 6.27 -5.30
C SER A 301 -18.42 6.21 -3.80
N GLU A 302 -19.39 5.38 -3.39
CA GLU A 302 -19.72 5.19 -1.98
C GLU A 302 -18.62 4.45 -1.23
N ILE A 303 -18.02 3.42 -1.84
CA ILE A 303 -16.88 2.72 -1.25
C ILE A 303 -15.66 3.66 -1.18
N ALA A 304 -15.41 4.49 -2.20
CA ALA A 304 -14.35 5.51 -2.14
C ALA A 304 -14.55 6.47 -0.96
N MET A 305 -15.78 6.95 -0.74
CA MET A 305 -16.12 7.75 0.45
C MET A 305 -15.85 7.00 1.76
N VAL A 306 -16.23 5.71 1.85
CA VAL A 306 -15.95 4.88 3.03
C VAL A 306 -14.46 4.86 3.34
N HIS A 307 -13.61 4.70 2.32
CA HIS A 307 -12.16 4.70 2.49
C HIS A 307 -11.62 6.08 2.89
N TYR A 308 -12.08 7.16 2.26
CA TYR A 308 -11.69 8.52 2.66
C TYR A 308 -12.04 8.84 4.12
N ILE A 309 -13.24 8.47 4.57
CA ILE A 309 -13.64 8.67 5.97
C ILE A 309 -12.81 7.78 6.90
N SER A 310 -12.57 6.51 6.54
CA SER A 310 -11.74 5.59 7.32
C SER A 310 -10.30 6.10 7.48
N SER A 311 -9.75 6.77 6.45
CA SER A 311 -8.46 7.46 6.54
C SER A 311 -8.43 8.49 7.69
N LEU A 312 -9.46 9.34 7.80
CA LEU A 312 -9.58 10.30 8.90
C LEU A 312 -9.84 9.64 10.26
N GLU A 313 -10.59 8.52 10.30
CA GLU A 313 -10.81 7.76 11.53
C GLU A 313 -9.49 7.28 12.14
N VAL A 314 -8.61 6.70 11.31
CA VAL A 314 -7.29 6.23 11.71
C VAL A 314 -6.39 7.40 12.06
N LEU A 315 -6.37 8.44 11.23
CA LEU A 315 -5.53 9.63 11.47
C LEU A 315 -5.89 10.33 12.78
N SER A 316 -7.17 10.32 13.18
CA SER A 316 -7.61 10.87 14.47
C SER A 316 -7.02 10.18 15.71
N LEU A 317 -6.39 9.00 15.54
CA LEU A 317 -5.75 8.26 16.62
C LEU A 317 -4.27 8.63 16.83
N VAL A 318 -3.66 9.41 15.92
CA VAL A 318 -2.28 9.89 16.05
C VAL A 318 -2.19 10.87 17.22
N GLY A 319 -1.27 10.63 18.16
CA GLY A 319 -1.13 11.44 19.38
C GLY A 319 -2.33 11.40 20.35
N SER A 320 -3.39 10.64 20.05
CA SER A 320 -4.56 10.53 20.92
C SER A 320 -4.28 9.61 22.12
N PRO A 321 -4.72 9.97 23.34
CA PRO A 321 -4.61 9.10 24.50
C PRO A 321 -5.43 7.81 24.29
N ASN A 322 -5.06 6.76 25.03
CA ASN A 322 -5.82 5.52 25.01
C ASN A 322 -7.29 5.79 25.40
N PRO A 323 -8.26 5.06 24.79
CA PRO A 323 -9.67 5.29 25.04
C PRO A 323 -9.99 5.17 26.54
N SER A 324 -10.70 6.16 27.08
CA SER A 324 -11.21 6.08 28.45
C SER A 324 -12.41 5.13 28.52
N THR A 325 -12.48 4.35 29.61
CA THR A 325 -13.65 3.52 29.91
C THR A 325 -14.66 4.33 30.71
N CYS A 326 -15.94 4.05 30.48
CA CYS A 326 -17.03 4.64 31.25
C CYS A 326 -16.91 4.20 32.72
N PRO A 327 -16.87 5.12 33.69
CA PRO A 327 -16.79 4.77 35.12
C PRO A 327 -17.96 3.93 35.62
N THR A 328 -19.11 3.99 34.93
CA THR A 328 -20.35 3.33 35.36
C THR A 328 -20.54 1.95 34.73
N CYS A 329 -20.25 1.78 33.43
CA CYS A 329 -20.51 0.52 32.71
C CYS A 329 -19.24 -0.18 32.20
N ASN A 330 -18.06 0.40 32.46
CA ASN A 330 -16.75 -0.09 32.02
C ASN A 330 -16.62 -0.31 30.48
N GLN A 331 -17.57 0.20 29.69
CA GLN A 331 -17.48 0.19 28.23
C GLN A 331 -16.56 1.30 27.75
N VAL A 332 -15.78 1.03 26.71
CA VAL A 332 -14.92 2.01 26.06
C VAL A 332 -15.77 3.11 25.43
N GLN A 333 -15.49 4.39 25.72
CA GLN A 333 -16.20 5.51 25.11
C GLN A 333 -15.72 5.73 23.68
N PHE A 334 -16.41 5.13 22.71
CA PHE A 334 -16.12 5.35 21.29
C PHE A 334 -16.74 6.66 20.81
N ARG A 335 -15.91 7.71 20.76
CA ARG A 335 -16.28 9.01 20.18
C ARG A 335 -15.68 9.22 18.79
N ILE A 336 -15.70 8.19 17.93
CA ILE A 336 -15.00 8.19 16.64
C ILE A 336 -15.41 9.39 15.77
N SER A 337 -16.72 9.56 15.53
CA SER A 337 -17.25 10.70 14.77
C SER A 337 -16.83 12.07 15.35
N ALA A 338 -16.82 12.21 16.69
CA ALA A 338 -16.41 13.45 17.33
C ALA A 338 -14.91 13.72 17.14
N ARG A 339 -14.05 12.71 17.28
CA ARG A 339 -12.61 12.84 17.04
C ARG A 339 -12.31 13.21 15.60
N VAL A 340 -12.99 12.58 14.64
CA VAL A 340 -12.86 12.91 13.20
C VAL A 340 -13.27 14.36 12.96
N LYS A 341 -14.41 14.80 13.53
CA LYS A 341 -14.86 16.19 13.43
C LYS A 341 -13.83 17.15 14.03
N GLU A 342 -13.33 16.88 15.24
CA GLU A 342 -12.35 17.71 15.94
C GLU A 342 -11.04 17.82 15.17
N LEU A 343 -10.55 16.71 14.60
CA LEU A 343 -9.37 16.70 13.73
C LEU A 343 -9.55 17.62 12.52
N VAL A 344 -10.67 17.47 11.80
CA VAL A 344 -10.93 18.28 10.60
C VAL A 344 -11.17 19.74 10.97
N GLU A 345 -11.85 20.01 12.09
CA GLU A 345 -12.10 21.37 12.58
C GLU A 345 -10.80 22.10 12.92
N ARG A 346 -9.81 21.39 13.50
CA ARG A 346 -8.48 21.93 13.78
C ARG A 346 -7.74 22.40 12.53
N HIS A 347 -7.85 21.66 11.42
CA HIS A 347 -7.05 21.92 10.21
C HIS A 347 -7.77 22.71 9.12
N HIS A 348 -9.11 22.60 9.02
CA HIS A 348 -9.92 23.20 7.97
C HIS A 348 -11.03 24.13 8.49
N GLY A 349 -11.24 24.18 9.81
CA GLY A 349 -12.30 24.95 10.43
C GLY A 349 -13.69 24.30 10.39
N LEU A 350 -14.66 24.99 10.99
CA LEU A 350 -15.97 24.44 11.35
C LEU A 350 -16.81 24.01 10.14
N ASN A 351 -16.72 24.73 9.01
CA ASN A 351 -17.54 24.46 7.83
C ASN A 351 -17.18 23.11 7.19
N VAL A 352 -15.88 22.84 7.02
CA VAL A 352 -15.39 21.58 6.47
C VAL A 352 -15.63 20.44 7.46
N ALA A 353 -15.45 20.69 8.76
CA ALA A 353 -15.76 19.70 9.80
C ALA A 353 -17.24 19.28 9.80
N LYS A 354 -18.16 20.23 9.55
CA LYS A 354 -19.59 19.93 9.38
C LYS A 354 -19.85 19.09 8.14
N PHE A 355 -19.21 19.42 7.01
CA PHE A 355 -19.30 18.63 5.78
C PHE A 355 -18.81 17.19 5.98
N VAL A 356 -17.65 17.01 6.61
CA VAL A 356 -17.11 15.67 6.90
C VAL A 356 -17.99 14.91 7.89
N LYS A 357 -18.57 15.58 8.88
CA LYS A 357 -19.52 14.95 9.81
C LYS A 357 -20.75 14.41 9.08
N ASP A 358 -21.36 15.22 8.22
CA ASP A 358 -22.51 14.78 7.42
C ASP A 358 -22.13 13.57 6.54
N THR A 359 -20.93 13.59 5.95
CA THR A 359 -20.39 12.48 5.14
C THR A 359 -20.08 11.22 5.98
N TYR A 360 -19.64 11.40 7.23
CA TYR A 360 -19.44 10.30 8.18
C TYR A 360 -20.77 9.61 8.50
N ASP A 361 -21.84 10.38 8.71
CA ASP A 361 -23.17 9.84 8.99
C ASP A 361 -23.69 9.02 7.79
N ASP A 362 -23.45 9.48 6.57
CA ASP A 362 -23.73 8.75 5.33
C ASP A 362 -22.94 7.43 5.26
N ARG A 363 -21.62 7.47 5.53
CA ARG A 363 -20.74 6.29 5.63
C ARG A 363 -21.23 5.29 6.68
N SER A 364 -21.64 5.78 7.85
CA SER A 364 -22.14 4.99 8.95
C SER A 364 -23.42 4.24 8.56
N GLN A 365 -24.36 4.92 7.90
CA GLN A 365 -25.58 4.30 7.39
C GLN A 365 -25.28 3.23 6.33
N TYR A 366 -24.37 3.51 5.40
CA TYR A 366 -23.96 2.55 4.39
C TYR A 366 -23.44 1.24 5.02
N LEU A 367 -22.49 1.33 5.96
CA LEU A 367 -21.87 0.15 6.55
C LEU A 367 -22.77 -0.60 7.53
N HIS A 368 -23.58 0.11 8.33
CA HIS A 368 -24.37 -0.55 9.38
C HIS A 368 -25.76 -1.00 8.93
N THR A 369 -26.35 -0.32 7.94
CA THR A 369 -27.71 -0.63 7.47
C THR A 369 -27.77 -1.07 6.02
N GLY A 370 -26.64 -1.04 5.29
CA GLY A 370 -26.60 -1.33 3.85
C GLY A 370 -27.29 -0.27 2.99
N ARG A 371 -27.54 0.92 3.56
CA ARG A 371 -28.28 1.99 2.87
C ARG A 371 -27.38 2.66 1.83
N LEU A 372 -27.72 2.48 0.56
CA LEU A 372 -27.13 3.24 -0.54
C LEU A 372 -27.62 4.69 -0.51
N LEU A 373 -26.73 5.63 -0.85
CA LEU A 373 -27.06 7.05 -1.03
C LEU A 373 -27.82 7.28 -2.33
N SER A 374 -27.60 6.43 -3.33
CA SER A 374 -28.48 6.31 -4.50
C SER A 374 -28.66 4.84 -4.88
N SER A 375 -29.89 4.46 -5.20
CA SER A 375 -30.26 3.13 -5.73
C SER A 375 -30.51 3.14 -7.24
N ARG A 376 -30.16 4.23 -7.94
CA ARG A 376 -30.45 4.44 -9.38
C ARG A 376 -29.18 4.59 -10.20
N SER A 377 -29.16 3.91 -11.35
CA SER A 377 -28.03 3.95 -12.29
C SER A 377 -28.18 5.14 -13.24
N TYR A 378 -27.18 6.01 -13.24
CA TYR A 378 -27.07 7.07 -14.23
C TYR A 378 -26.55 6.50 -15.55
N TYR A 379 -27.21 6.83 -16.66
CA TYR A 379 -26.80 6.39 -18.01
C TYR A 379 -26.65 7.59 -18.97
N GLY A 380 -26.07 8.69 -18.47
CA GLY A 380 -25.77 9.88 -19.29
C GLY A 380 -26.94 10.88 -19.44
N GLN A 381 -28.14 10.55 -18.99
CA GLN A 381 -29.30 11.45 -18.98
C GLN A 381 -29.93 11.51 -17.59
N THR A 382 -30.35 12.71 -17.17
CA THR A 382 -31.00 12.96 -15.89
C THR A 382 -32.41 13.48 -16.14
N VAL A 383 -33.39 12.86 -15.48
CA VAL A 383 -34.74 13.40 -15.36
C VAL A 383 -34.91 13.87 -13.92
N PRO A 384 -34.81 15.18 -13.63
CA PRO A 384 -34.97 15.68 -12.27
C PRO A 384 -36.36 15.35 -11.72
N GLN A 385 -36.41 14.77 -10.52
CA GLN A 385 -37.66 14.52 -9.80
C GLN A 385 -37.54 15.00 -8.36
N LEU A 386 -38.65 15.35 -7.73
CA LEU A 386 -38.68 15.73 -6.31
C LEU A 386 -38.75 14.49 -5.42
N ASP A 387 -38.13 14.57 -4.25
CA ASP A 387 -38.28 13.58 -3.18
C ASP A 387 -38.06 14.24 -1.83
N PHE A 388 -39.15 14.42 -1.09
CA PHE A 388 -39.14 15.10 0.20
C PHE A 388 -38.54 14.24 1.33
N SER A 389 -38.24 12.97 1.08
CA SER A 389 -37.56 12.10 2.06
C SER A 389 -36.04 12.29 2.07
N THR A 390 -35.45 12.94 1.04
CA THR A 390 -34.01 13.18 0.94
C THR A 390 -33.63 14.58 1.44
N LYS A 391 -32.39 14.73 1.92
CA LYS A 391 -31.85 16.00 2.44
C LYS A 391 -31.95 17.16 1.44
N ASN A 392 -31.69 16.88 0.16
CA ASN A 392 -31.70 17.87 -0.91
C ASN A 392 -33.08 18.05 -1.58
N ARG A 393 -34.13 17.37 -1.06
CA ARG A 393 -35.51 17.39 -1.57
C ARG A 393 -35.65 17.00 -3.05
N ASN A 394 -34.68 16.28 -3.58
CA ASN A 394 -34.65 15.83 -4.96
C ASN A 394 -34.32 14.33 -5.04
N ARG A 395 -34.74 13.70 -6.14
CA ARG A 395 -34.27 12.38 -6.56
C ARG A 395 -33.05 12.59 -7.44
N SER A 396 -31.87 12.40 -6.86
CA SER A 396 -30.68 12.34 -7.68
C SER A 396 -30.60 11.00 -8.40
N PRO A 397 -30.34 10.97 -9.72
CA PRO A 397 -30.10 9.72 -10.45
C PRO A 397 -28.69 9.16 -10.21
N MET A 398 -27.84 9.88 -9.48
CA MET A 398 -26.44 9.55 -9.19
C MET A 398 -26.09 9.94 -7.75
N VAL A 399 -25.03 9.35 -7.22
CA VAL A 399 -24.50 9.73 -5.90
C VAL A 399 -23.92 11.14 -5.99
N THR A 400 -24.46 12.11 -5.23
CA THR A 400 -23.98 13.51 -5.22
C THR A 400 -22.92 13.77 -4.16
N LEU A 401 -22.05 12.78 -3.90
CA LEU A 401 -20.93 12.95 -2.99
C LEU A 401 -19.85 13.79 -3.67
N PRO A 402 -19.43 14.93 -3.11
CA PRO A 402 -18.33 15.71 -3.67
C PRO A 402 -16.99 15.09 -3.28
N LEU A 403 -16.68 13.92 -3.88
CA LEU A 403 -15.47 13.13 -3.60
C LEU A 403 -14.19 13.93 -3.82
N LEU A 404 -14.18 14.85 -4.79
CA LEU A 404 -13.04 15.75 -5.03
C LEU A 404 -12.72 16.56 -3.77
N ASN A 405 -13.72 17.22 -3.17
CA ASN A 405 -13.52 18.00 -1.96
C ASN A 405 -13.09 17.09 -0.80
N LEU A 406 -13.72 15.92 -0.67
CA LEU A 406 -13.38 14.97 0.39
C LEU A 406 -11.93 14.49 0.27
N ARG A 407 -11.46 14.18 -0.94
CA ARG A 407 -10.05 13.85 -1.24
C ARG A 407 -9.12 14.94 -0.74
N GLU A 408 -9.36 16.18 -1.15
CA GLU A 408 -8.54 17.33 -0.79
C GLU A 408 -8.46 17.54 0.73
N TYR A 409 -9.59 17.47 1.41
CA TYR A 409 -9.62 17.64 2.87
C TYR A 409 -8.86 16.53 3.60
N VAL A 410 -9.01 15.28 3.14
CA VAL A 410 -8.34 14.12 3.75
C VAL A 410 -6.83 14.19 3.52
N SER A 411 -6.39 14.44 2.28
CA SER A 411 -4.96 14.50 1.96
C SER A 411 -4.27 15.64 2.71
N TYR A 412 -4.93 16.79 2.82
CA TYR A 412 -4.43 17.92 3.62
C TYR A 412 -4.27 17.53 5.09
N CYS A 413 -5.26 16.88 5.70
CA CYS A 413 -5.15 16.40 7.08
C CYS A 413 -3.97 15.44 7.26
N ILE A 414 -3.76 14.48 6.33
CA ILE A 414 -2.61 13.56 6.39
C ILE A 414 -1.30 14.36 6.39
N ARG A 415 -1.14 15.32 5.47
CA ARG A 415 0.07 16.16 5.39
C ARG A 415 0.30 16.95 6.67
N ARG A 416 -0.73 17.60 7.21
CA ARG A 416 -0.64 18.43 8.43
C ARG A 416 -0.29 17.61 9.66
N VAL A 417 -0.97 16.48 9.87
CA VAL A 417 -0.69 15.58 11.02
C VAL A 417 0.72 14.99 10.92
N THR A 418 1.17 14.65 9.71
CA THR A 418 2.55 14.17 9.51
C THR A 418 3.58 15.26 9.83
N CYS A 419 3.32 16.50 9.44
CA CYS A 419 4.18 17.65 9.78
C CYS A 419 4.24 17.87 11.30
N GLU A 420 3.10 17.89 11.98
CA GLU A 420 3.01 18.04 13.43
C GLU A 420 3.81 16.96 14.18
N LEU A 421 3.71 15.70 13.73
CA LEU A 421 4.47 14.58 14.29
C LEU A 421 5.99 14.83 14.24
N TYR A 422 6.51 15.26 13.09
CA TYR A 422 7.95 15.49 12.91
C TYR A 422 8.45 16.76 13.61
N VAL A 423 7.63 17.81 13.68
CA VAL A 423 7.97 19.02 14.46
C VAL A 423 8.08 18.67 15.95
N HIS A 424 7.13 17.93 16.50
CA HIS A 424 7.19 17.49 17.90
C HIS A 424 8.40 16.61 18.22
N GLN A 425 8.78 15.68 17.33
CA GLN A 425 9.97 14.85 17.51
C GLN A 425 11.26 15.69 17.51
N SER A 426 11.36 16.67 16.61
CA SER A 426 12.53 17.56 16.52
C SER A 426 12.70 18.43 17.77
N HIS A 427 11.61 18.80 18.45
CA HIS A 427 11.70 19.52 19.73
C HIS A 427 12.16 18.63 20.90
N LEU A 428 11.78 17.35 20.91
CA LEU A 428 12.20 16.40 21.94
C LEU A 428 13.68 15.98 21.80
N GLU A 429 14.21 15.95 20.58
CA GLU A 429 15.62 15.62 20.34
C GLU A 429 16.60 16.76 20.70
N ASN A 430 16.08 18.00 20.79
CA ASN A 430 16.86 19.20 21.13
C ASN A 430 16.70 19.66 22.59
N SER A 431 15.92 18.93 23.40
CA SER A 431 15.72 19.14 24.84
C SER A 431 16.43 18.07 25.65
#